data_AF-A0A937QNG2-F1
#
_entry.id   AF-A0A937QNG2-F1
#
_cell.length_a   1.000
_cell.length_b   1.000
_cell.length_c   1.000
_cell.angle_alpha   90.00
_cell.angle_beta   90.00
_cell.angle_gamma   90.00
#
_symmetry.space_group_name_H-M   'P 1'
#
loop_
_entity.id
_entity.type
_entity.pdbx_description
1 polymer ?
#
loop_
_entity_poly.entity_id
_entity_poly.type
_entity_poly.pdbx_seq_one_letter_code
_entity_poly.pdbx_strand_id
1 'polypeptide(L)'
;MKWMVADERRWGKPHPTYSGASGMKKKNPNSRPFRDFRRLVSPQDLLSRAGTMMMRKSLKATIWTAGITSSGYLSGFLGLPGFSALQAIVAPFVVGGGMLGIGAGIKYIPRTLSKRLTAIAEANDLNLMEDYKKSQVMQHLNVLWDKVFWYESDIRYAPQQRADERDQIAADRKHIAEHICKLEPGVLERLGGRSEKDIDDIVTAIMTARPLNNGVEKSRQGFIISSLYALSHALPQSSQARQIGFRLNLYEDVCDGAYFDQSDVKLFEQYIGNTTLTDIKGEVGFGRTEAVRQIARKMSWRFWFYLATRKVATGVGRGVKSLNDRYGTDQFNSQVLLWPGEEDAAWMQEFPGAREEVLQLRASVVKGALGADYDSAVAVLERTVLPCFEFATGLRARYDPEYCDGSLDYVCEDRGANVKNNIVSDLKAYDYRQRDIEQAKAYATNAKNEMSLFLDYLKARGRRDLLDDKLALRAVRIAFHIDKNGLKRLFQESGPAAGQADIDAEIDKVVAQKETYSARLTALRLHHQLTMLQIAGYKDLAKELAYCD
;
A
#
# COMPACT_ATOMS: atom_id res chain seq x y z
N MET A 1 -66.97 -2.95 -1.96
CA MET A 1 -66.04 -3.88 -2.64
C MET A 1 -64.82 -3.07 -3.09
N LYS A 2 -63.66 -3.41 -2.51
CA LYS A 2 -62.26 -2.96 -2.75
C LYS A 2 -61.96 -1.85 -3.78
N TRP A 3 -61.68 -0.67 -3.24
CA TRP A 3 -60.48 0.18 -3.40
C TRP A 3 -59.52 -0.05 -4.59
N MET A 4 -59.46 0.97 -5.46
CA MET A 4 -58.22 1.59 -5.95
C MET A 4 -57.47 2.24 -4.77
N VAL A 5 -56.14 2.15 -4.74
CA VAL A 5 -55.17 3.24 -4.47
C VAL A 5 -53.77 2.63 -4.30
N ALA A 6 -52.87 3.06 -5.19
CA ALA A 6 -51.40 3.18 -5.07
C ALA A 6 -50.53 1.94 -4.75
N ASP A 7 -49.73 1.51 -5.74
CA ASP A 7 -48.31 1.23 -5.48
C ASP A 7 -47.43 1.50 -6.73
N GLU A 8 -47.38 2.77 -7.14
CA GLU A 8 -46.39 3.31 -8.09
C GLU A 8 -45.06 3.68 -7.41
N ARG A 9 -44.68 3.03 -6.30
CA ARG A 9 -43.45 3.31 -5.54
C ARG A 9 -42.42 2.16 -5.57
N ARG A 10 -42.22 1.53 -6.72
CA ARG A 10 -41.16 0.51 -6.91
C ARG A 10 -40.11 0.80 -7.98
N TRP A 11 -40.08 2.00 -8.56
CA TRP A 11 -39.00 2.42 -9.44
C TRP A 11 -38.01 3.32 -8.69
N GLY A 12 -36.73 2.92 -8.69
CA GLY A 12 -35.63 3.79 -8.27
C GLY A 12 -35.07 3.57 -6.86
N LYS A 13 -35.01 2.33 -6.34
CA LYS A 13 -33.99 2.07 -5.31
C LYS A 13 -32.63 2.01 -6.00
N PRO A 14 -31.64 2.85 -5.63
CA PRO A 14 -30.29 2.69 -6.14
C PRO A 14 -29.85 1.25 -5.85
N HIS A 15 -29.32 0.58 -6.88
CA HIS A 15 -28.79 -0.77 -6.78
C HIS A 15 -27.90 -0.90 -5.53
N PRO A 16 -27.81 -2.10 -4.90
CA PRO A 16 -26.86 -2.35 -3.83
C PRO A 16 -25.44 -2.31 -4.42
N THR A 17 -24.97 -1.11 -4.71
CA THR A 17 -23.55 -0.83 -4.85
C THR A 17 -22.93 -1.28 -3.54
N TYR A 18 -21.84 -2.02 -3.61
CA TYR A 18 -21.03 -2.29 -2.42
C TYR A 18 -20.49 -0.94 -1.92
N SER A 19 -21.29 -0.25 -1.11
CA SER A 19 -20.94 0.99 -0.41
C SER A 19 -20.03 0.72 0.80
N GLY A 20 -19.70 -0.55 1.02
CA GLY A 20 -18.96 -1.04 2.19
C GLY A 20 -17.52 -0.58 2.25
N ALA A 21 -16.85 -0.26 1.13
CA ALA A 21 -15.42 0.09 1.15
C ALA A 21 -15.09 1.31 2.06
N SER A 22 -16.01 2.28 2.17
CA SER A 22 -15.84 3.42 3.08
C SER A 22 -16.31 3.16 4.52
N GLY A 23 -16.89 1.99 4.79
CA GLY A 23 -17.61 1.67 6.02
C GLY A 23 -17.10 0.43 6.78
N MET A 24 -16.22 -0.37 6.19
CA MET A 24 -15.59 -1.52 6.86
C MET A 24 -14.81 -1.03 8.10
N LYS A 25 -15.13 -1.60 9.25
CA LYS A 25 -14.50 -1.26 10.53
C LYS A 25 -13.81 -2.51 11.08
N LYS A 26 -12.49 -2.47 11.20
CA LYS A 26 -11.73 -3.53 11.89
C LYS A 26 -12.14 -3.65 13.37
N LYS A 27 -12.03 -4.85 13.95
CA LYS A 27 -12.10 -5.06 15.39
C LYS A 27 -10.71 -4.76 15.96
N ASN A 28 -10.52 -3.57 16.56
CA ASN A 28 -9.26 -3.23 17.20
C ASN A 28 -9.48 -2.89 18.67
N PRO A 29 -9.53 -3.91 19.57
CA PRO A 29 -9.76 -3.70 21.01
C PRO A 29 -8.61 -2.93 21.68
N ASN A 30 -7.43 -2.89 21.05
CA ASN A 30 -6.25 -2.18 21.54
C ASN A 30 -6.06 -0.79 20.91
N SER A 31 -6.96 -0.36 20.02
CA SER A 31 -6.87 0.95 19.39
C SER A 31 -7.07 2.09 20.41
N ARG A 32 -5.97 2.71 20.82
CA ARG A 32 -5.96 3.90 21.69
C ARG A 32 -5.48 5.11 20.90
N PRO A 33 -6.27 5.63 19.93
CA PRO A 33 -5.81 6.66 18.99
C PRO A 33 -5.29 7.92 19.69
N PHE A 34 -5.87 8.30 20.83
CA PHE A 34 -5.38 9.44 21.59
C PHE A 34 -4.02 9.19 22.26
N ARG A 35 -3.77 7.96 22.76
CA ARG A 35 -2.48 7.55 23.31
C ARG A 35 -1.42 7.51 22.21
N ASP A 36 -1.76 6.93 21.06
CA ASP A 36 -0.87 6.85 19.90
C ASP A 36 -0.55 8.24 19.36
N PHE A 37 -1.55 9.13 19.25
CA PHE A 37 -1.35 10.54 18.90
C PHE A 37 -0.39 11.22 19.89
N ARG A 38 -0.61 11.10 21.20
CA ARG A 38 0.29 11.69 22.21
C ARG A 38 1.73 11.16 22.12
N ARG A 39 1.92 9.90 21.73
CA ARG A 39 3.25 9.27 21.56
C ARG A 39 3.97 9.77 20.31
N LEU A 40 3.23 9.86 19.20
CA LEU A 40 3.75 10.26 17.89
C LEU A 40 3.99 11.77 17.80
N VAL A 41 3.09 12.55 18.38
CA VAL A 41 3.22 14.00 18.45
C VAL A 41 4.45 14.34 19.27
N SER A 42 5.40 14.99 18.64
CA SER A 42 6.57 15.47 19.37
C SER A 42 6.15 16.59 20.32
N PRO A 43 6.82 16.76 21.48
CA PRO A 43 6.67 17.97 22.29
C PRO A 43 6.84 19.24 21.45
N GLN A 44 7.64 19.16 20.38
CA GLN A 44 7.90 20.22 19.41
C GLN A 44 6.66 20.61 18.58
N ASP A 45 5.73 19.68 18.30
CA ASP A 45 4.47 19.98 17.62
C ASP A 45 3.46 20.65 18.57
N LEU A 46 3.47 20.24 19.84
CA LEU A 46 2.70 20.90 20.90
C LEU A 46 3.24 22.30 21.16
N LEU A 47 4.56 22.46 21.22
CA LEU A 47 5.26 23.74 21.28
C LEU A 47 4.93 24.57 20.04
N SER A 48 4.98 24.00 18.83
CA SER A 48 4.61 24.73 17.62
C SER A 48 3.16 25.22 17.62
N ARG A 49 2.22 24.43 18.14
CA ARG A 49 0.82 24.85 18.33
C ARG A 49 0.69 25.87 19.45
N ALA A 50 1.39 25.69 20.57
CA ALA A 50 1.42 26.64 21.68
C ALA A 50 2.02 27.99 21.24
N GLY A 51 3.10 27.97 20.48
CA GLY A 51 3.72 29.13 19.84
C GLY A 51 2.77 29.80 18.85
N THR A 52 2.06 29.04 18.02
CA THR A 52 1.02 29.59 17.13
C THR A 52 -0.14 30.22 17.92
N MET A 53 -0.55 29.61 19.03
CA MET A 53 -1.58 30.13 19.92
C MET A 53 -1.11 31.38 20.67
N MET A 54 0.14 31.41 21.14
CA MET A 54 0.78 32.57 21.76
C MET A 54 0.92 33.72 20.75
N MET A 55 1.33 33.45 19.51
CA MET A 55 1.37 34.45 18.44
C MET A 55 -0.04 34.96 18.07
N ARG A 56 -1.09 34.13 18.14
CA ARG A 56 -2.48 34.59 17.95
C ARG A 56 -3.01 35.37 19.15
N LYS A 57 -2.61 34.99 20.36
CA LYS A 57 -2.99 35.66 21.60
C LYS A 57 -2.18 36.93 21.85
N SER A 58 -0.99 37.09 21.28
CA SER A 58 -0.16 38.28 21.46
C SER A 58 -0.86 39.52 20.94
N LEU A 59 -1.56 39.42 19.79
CA LEU A 59 -2.39 40.52 19.28
C LEU A 59 -3.49 40.93 20.28
N LYS A 60 -4.19 39.94 20.87
CA LYS A 60 -5.21 40.21 21.89
C LYS A 60 -4.59 40.81 23.16
N ALA A 61 -3.44 40.30 23.60
CA ALA A 61 -2.72 40.80 24.77
C ALA A 61 -2.23 42.24 24.56
N THR A 62 -1.68 42.57 23.37
CA THR A 62 -1.31 43.96 23.02
C THR A 62 -2.51 44.89 23.11
N ILE A 63 -3.65 44.51 22.55
CA ILE A 63 -4.87 45.33 22.58
C ILE A 63 -5.38 45.51 24.02
N TRP A 64 -5.40 44.44 24.82
CA TRP A 64 -5.82 44.50 26.22
C TRP A 64 -4.86 45.33 27.08
N THR A 65 -3.55 45.14 26.93
CA THR A 65 -2.53 45.93 27.62
C THR A 65 -2.64 47.39 27.22
N ALA A 66 -2.84 47.70 25.93
CA ALA A 66 -3.06 49.07 25.47
C ALA A 66 -4.31 49.68 26.11
N GLY A 67 -5.42 48.93 26.18
CA GLY A 67 -6.63 49.37 26.87
C GLY A 67 -6.38 49.68 28.35
N ILE A 68 -5.75 48.77 29.10
CA ILE A 68 -5.43 48.95 30.52
C ILE A 68 -4.49 50.13 30.74
N THR A 69 -3.43 50.24 29.94
CA THR A 69 -2.42 51.28 30.13
C THR A 69 -2.89 52.65 29.66
N SER A 70 -3.73 52.72 28.61
CA SER A 70 -4.42 53.95 28.22
C SER A 70 -5.46 54.37 29.26
N SER A 71 -6.23 53.44 29.82
CA SER A 71 -7.16 53.75 30.92
C SER A 71 -6.44 54.22 32.18
N GLY A 72 -5.31 53.59 32.55
CA GLY A 72 -4.50 54.03 33.68
C GLY A 72 -3.70 55.31 33.43
N TYR A 73 -3.42 55.66 32.17
CA TYR A 73 -2.91 56.99 31.82
C TYR A 73 -4.00 58.06 32.00
N LEU A 74 -5.23 57.76 31.56
CA LEU A 74 -6.38 58.65 31.73
C LEU A 74 -6.81 58.81 33.20
N SER A 75 -6.67 57.78 34.04
CA SER A 75 -6.93 57.90 35.48
C SER A 75 -5.95 58.82 36.20
N GLY A 76 -4.74 59.00 35.65
CA GLY A 76 -3.77 59.99 36.14
C GLY A 76 -4.28 61.43 36.02
N PHE A 77 -5.12 61.73 35.03
CA PHE A 77 -5.80 63.03 34.91
C PHE A 77 -6.91 63.24 35.96
N LEU A 78 -7.35 62.17 36.62
CA LEU A 78 -8.38 62.20 37.67
C LEU A 78 -7.77 62.18 39.09
N GLY A 79 -6.44 62.33 39.22
CA GLY A 79 -5.74 62.39 40.51
C GLY A 79 -5.52 61.02 41.18
N LEU A 80 -5.72 59.92 40.46
CA LEU A 80 -5.46 58.55 40.92
C LEU A 80 -4.06 58.08 40.47
N PRO A 81 -3.40 57.16 41.19
CA PRO A 81 -2.14 56.58 40.75
C PRO A 81 -2.32 55.91 39.38
N GLY A 82 -1.54 56.36 38.38
CA GLY A 82 -1.71 55.99 36.97
C GLY A 82 -0.40 55.69 36.25
N PHE A 83 -0.49 55.23 35.01
CA PHE A 83 0.67 54.93 34.16
C PHE A 83 1.22 56.20 33.50
N SER A 84 2.54 56.28 33.31
CA SER A 84 3.14 57.38 32.53
C SER A 84 2.83 57.22 31.03
N ALA A 85 2.87 58.33 30.27
CA ALA A 85 2.65 58.30 28.82
C ALA A 85 3.62 57.32 28.11
N LEU A 86 4.86 57.27 28.59
CA LEU A 86 5.87 56.34 28.08
C LEU A 86 5.53 54.88 28.42
N GLN A 87 5.04 54.59 29.62
CA GLN A 87 4.58 53.25 29.99
C GLN A 87 3.35 52.81 29.20
N ALA A 88 2.43 53.74 28.91
CA ALA A 88 1.23 53.46 28.12
C ALA A 88 1.51 53.10 26.66
N ILE A 89 2.61 53.61 26.11
CA ILE A 89 3.07 53.27 24.77
C ILE A 89 3.94 52.01 24.79
N VAL A 90 4.90 51.91 25.70
CA VAL A 90 5.92 50.84 25.69
C VAL A 90 5.38 49.49 26.18
N ALA A 91 4.51 49.46 27.20
CA ALA A 91 4.06 48.21 27.79
C ALA A 91 3.29 47.28 26.81
N PRO A 92 2.39 47.78 25.93
CA PRO A 92 1.76 46.95 24.90
C PRO A 92 2.75 46.31 23.92
N PHE A 93 3.83 47.03 23.56
CA PHE A 93 4.88 46.50 22.68
C PHE A 93 5.78 45.48 23.39
N VAL A 94 6.11 45.69 24.67
CA VAL A 94 6.91 44.73 25.44
C VAL A 94 6.11 43.45 25.71
N VAL A 95 4.85 43.56 26.12
CA VAL A 95 3.99 42.38 26.38
C VAL A 95 3.65 41.67 25.07
N GLY A 96 3.20 42.41 24.06
CA GLY A 96 2.86 41.88 22.75
C GLY A 96 4.05 41.31 22.00
N GLY A 97 5.13 42.08 21.90
CA GLY A 97 6.38 41.72 21.25
C GLY A 97 7.10 40.59 21.97
N GLY A 98 7.11 40.58 23.30
CA GLY A 98 7.64 39.48 24.11
C GLY A 98 6.88 38.17 23.89
N MET A 99 5.54 38.19 23.93
CA MET A 99 4.73 37.00 23.63
C MET A 99 4.88 36.53 22.18
N LEU A 100 5.05 37.44 21.23
CA LEU A 100 5.30 37.12 19.83
C LEU A 100 6.69 36.50 19.64
N GLY A 101 7.74 37.08 20.25
CA GLY A 101 9.11 36.58 20.20
C GLY A 101 9.25 35.21 20.86
N ILE A 102 8.69 35.03 22.07
CA ILE A 102 8.64 33.74 22.76
C ILE A 102 7.82 32.74 21.93
N GLY A 103 6.66 33.14 21.41
CA GLY A 103 5.83 32.30 20.54
C GLY A 103 6.53 31.87 19.25
N ALA A 104 7.33 32.74 18.66
CA ALA A 104 8.16 32.46 17.49
C ALA A 104 9.32 31.51 17.84
N GLY A 105 10.04 31.76 18.94
CA GLY A 105 11.11 30.87 19.42
C GLY A 105 10.60 29.45 19.71
N ILE A 106 9.49 29.34 20.43
CA ILE A 106 8.80 28.08 20.74
C ILE A 106 8.33 27.37 19.46
N LYS A 107 7.95 28.11 18.40
CA LYS A 107 7.48 27.53 17.14
C LYS A 107 8.61 27.09 16.23
N TYR A 108 9.64 27.90 16.06
CA TYR A 108 10.62 27.75 14.99
C TYR A 108 11.86 26.96 15.41
N ILE A 109 12.38 27.14 16.63
CA ILE A 109 13.58 26.41 17.10
C ILE A 109 13.35 24.89 17.13
N PRO A 110 12.22 24.38 17.66
CA PRO A 110 11.98 22.94 17.65
C PRO A 110 11.76 22.38 16.24
N ARG A 111 11.15 23.18 15.34
CA ARG A 111 10.94 22.79 13.94
C ARG A 111 12.25 22.69 13.17
N THR A 112 13.19 23.62 13.38
CA THR A 112 14.51 23.56 12.71
C THR A 112 15.32 22.36 13.20
N LEU A 113 15.27 22.04 14.49
CA LEU A 113 15.91 20.85 15.05
C LEU A 113 15.30 19.54 14.51
N SER A 114 13.97 19.43 14.45
CA SER A 114 13.32 18.25 13.85
C SER A 114 13.68 18.10 12.38
N LYS A 115 13.63 19.19 11.60
CA LYS A 115 14.00 19.17 10.18
C LYS A 115 15.45 18.77 9.97
N ARG A 116 16.37 19.26 10.81
CA ARG A 116 17.78 18.88 10.74
C ARG A 116 17.96 17.38 11.01
N LEU A 117 17.27 16.81 12.00
CA LEU A 117 17.36 15.38 12.28
C LEU A 117 16.75 14.50 11.18
N THR A 118 15.61 14.91 10.61
CA THR A 118 15.05 14.25 9.42
C THR A 118 16.01 14.33 8.24
N ALA A 119 16.59 15.51 7.98
CA ALA A 119 17.58 15.68 6.92
C ALA A 119 18.87 14.88 7.18
N ILE A 120 19.29 14.69 8.43
CA ILE A 120 20.40 13.80 8.77
C ILE A 120 20.01 12.36 8.42
N ALA A 121 18.83 11.89 8.79
CA ALA A 121 18.40 10.53 8.43
C ALA A 121 18.32 10.33 6.91
N GLU A 122 17.71 11.28 6.19
CA GLU A 122 17.64 11.28 4.72
C GLU A 122 19.02 11.32 4.07
N ALA A 123 19.95 12.12 4.60
CA ALA A 123 21.33 12.21 4.11
C ALA A 123 22.21 11.02 4.52
N ASN A 124 21.73 10.17 5.44
CA ASN A 124 22.38 8.93 5.86
C ASN A 124 21.47 7.75 5.49
N ASP A 125 21.03 7.70 4.24
CA ASP A 125 20.47 6.51 3.59
C ASP A 125 19.09 6.03 4.08
N LEU A 126 18.29 6.89 4.75
CA LEU A 126 16.91 6.50 5.09
C LEU A 126 16.07 6.23 3.84
N ASN A 127 16.27 6.99 2.76
CA ASN A 127 15.63 6.75 1.47
C ASN A 127 16.13 5.47 0.80
N LEU A 128 17.31 4.96 1.16
CA LEU A 128 17.83 3.67 0.64
C LEU A 128 17.21 2.46 1.36
N MET A 129 16.27 2.66 2.29
CA MET A 129 15.41 1.55 2.75
C MET A 129 14.49 1.01 1.65
N GLU A 130 14.46 1.63 0.46
CA GLU A 130 13.91 1.00 -0.74
C GLU A 130 14.66 -0.29 -1.12
N ASP A 131 15.97 -0.36 -0.87
CA ASP A 131 16.78 -1.53 -1.21
C ASP A 131 16.43 -2.73 -0.33
N TYR A 132 15.95 -2.50 0.89
CA TYR A 132 15.39 -3.57 1.72
C TYR A 132 14.15 -4.20 1.05
N LYS A 133 13.25 -3.40 0.45
CA LYS A 133 12.13 -3.97 -0.32
C LYS A 133 12.61 -4.75 -1.54
N LYS A 134 13.65 -4.25 -2.22
CA LYS A 134 14.27 -4.96 -3.36
C LYS A 134 14.88 -6.29 -2.92
N SER A 135 15.44 -6.37 -1.72
CA SER A 135 15.94 -7.63 -1.14
C SER A 135 14.84 -8.69 -0.95
N GLN A 136 13.58 -8.27 -0.79
CA GLN A 136 12.42 -9.14 -0.62
C GLN A 136 11.78 -9.58 -1.95
N VAL A 137 12.40 -9.26 -3.10
CA VAL A 137 11.85 -9.50 -4.44
C VAL A 137 11.35 -10.92 -4.64
N MET A 138 12.09 -11.94 -4.19
CA MET A 138 11.71 -13.33 -4.35
C MET A 138 10.43 -13.68 -3.59
N GLN A 139 10.25 -13.15 -2.39
CA GLN A 139 9.03 -13.36 -1.60
C GLN A 139 7.85 -12.65 -2.25
N HIS A 140 8.05 -11.41 -2.71
CA HIS A 140 7.02 -10.65 -3.42
C HIS A 140 6.59 -11.35 -4.70
N LEU A 141 7.52 -11.76 -5.57
CA LEU A 141 7.22 -12.44 -6.83
C LEU A 141 6.45 -13.75 -6.60
N ASN A 142 6.79 -14.52 -5.56
CA ASN A 142 6.03 -15.73 -5.22
C ASN A 142 4.56 -15.44 -4.90
N VAL A 143 4.31 -14.39 -4.12
CA VAL A 143 2.94 -13.97 -3.77
C VAL A 143 2.22 -13.41 -5.00
N LEU A 144 2.90 -12.65 -5.85
CA LEU A 144 2.33 -12.11 -7.09
C LEU A 144 1.97 -13.24 -8.08
N TRP A 145 2.78 -14.29 -8.17
CA TRP A 145 2.41 -15.48 -8.92
C TRP A 145 1.11 -16.08 -8.38
N ASP A 146 1.06 -16.37 -7.07
CA ASP A 146 -0.08 -17.06 -6.46
C ASP A 146 -1.41 -16.30 -6.61
N LYS A 147 -1.34 -14.97 -6.53
CA LYS A 147 -2.53 -14.10 -6.40
C LYS A 147 -2.89 -13.36 -7.67
N VAL A 148 -1.98 -13.28 -8.66
CA VAL A 148 -2.16 -12.51 -9.88
C VAL A 148 -1.85 -13.34 -11.12
N PHE A 149 -0.61 -13.79 -11.28
CA PHE A 149 -0.13 -14.32 -12.57
C PHE A 149 -0.48 -15.79 -12.82
N TRP A 150 -0.74 -16.58 -11.78
CA TRP A 150 -1.23 -17.95 -11.96
C TRP A 150 -2.53 -18.00 -12.78
N TYR A 151 -3.47 -17.08 -12.53
CA TYR A 151 -4.73 -17.01 -13.30
C TYR A 151 -4.51 -16.54 -14.74
N GLU A 152 -3.50 -15.70 -14.97
CA GLU A 152 -3.14 -15.29 -16.33
C GLU A 152 -2.55 -16.44 -17.12
N SER A 153 -1.78 -17.30 -16.46
CA SER A 153 -1.29 -18.55 -17.02
C SER A 153 -2.42 -19.56 -17.25
N ASP A 154 -3.30 -19.77 -16.27
CA ASP A 154 -4.41 -20.75 -16.34
C ASP A 154 -5.37 -20.47 -17.51
N ILE A 155 -5.58 -19.20 -17.83
CA ILE A 155 -6.43 -18.81 -18.96
C ILE A 155 -5.78 -19.13 -20.30
N ARG A 156 -4.45 -19.08 -20.39
CA ARG A 156 -3.71 -19.18 -21.65
C ARG A 156 -3.20 -20.58 -21.94
N TYR A 157 -2.94 -21.37 -20.90
CA TYR A 157 -2.21 -22.62 -21.00
C TYR A 157 -2.92 -23.77 -20.30
N ALA A 158 -2.82 -24.96 -20.89
CA ALA A 158 -3.27 -26.19 -20.26
C ALA A 158 -2.34 -26.60 -19.11
N PRO A 159 -2.82 -27.33 -18.09
CA PRO A 159 -1.99 -27.80 -16.97
C PRO A 159 -0.72 -28.55 -17.41
N GLN A 160 -0.81 -29.38 -18.45
CA GLN A 160 0.34 -30.10 -19.00
C GLN A 160 1.43 -29.14 -19.50
N GLN A 161 1.06 -28.07 -20.22
CA GLN A 161 2.03 -27.10 -20.74
C GLN A 161 2.74 -26.34 -19.61
N ARG A 162 2.06 -26.09 -18.49
CA ARG A 162 2.67 -25.48 -17.30
C ARG A 162 3.64 -26.44 -16.61
N ALA A 163 3.27 -27.72 -16.53
CA ALA A 163 4.14 -28.77 -15.99
C ALA A 163 5.38 -28.96 -16.87
N ASP A 164 5.21 -29.04 -18.18
CA ASP A 164 6.31 -29.21 -19.14
C ASP A 164 7.33 -28.06 -19.03
N GLU A 165 6.88 -26.80 -18.96
CA GLU A 165 7.79 -25.66 -18.79
C GLU A 165 8.53 -25.70 -17.45
N ARG A 166 7.82 -26.02 -16.36
CA ARG A 166 8.45 -26.15 -15.03
C ARG A 166 9.52 -27.24 -15.04
N ASP A 167 9.20 -28.40 -15.60
CA ASP A 167 10.08 -29.56 -15.59
C ASP A 167 11.30 -29.32 -16.50
N GLN A 168 11.11 -28.61 -17.62
CA GLN A 168 12.20 -28.13 -18.48
C GLN A 168 13.11 -27.16 -17.74
N ILE A 169 12.57 -26.14 -17.06
CA ILE A 169 13.37 -25.17 -16.30
C ILE A 169 14.15 -25.86 -15.18
N ALA A 170 13.57 -26.85 -14.51
CA ALA A 170 14.25 -27.64 -13.49
C ALA A 170 15.41 -28.46 -14.07
N ALA A 171 15.20 -29.09 -15.24
CA ALA A 171 16.24 -29.80 -15.96
C ALA A 171 17.39 -28.86 -16.39
N ASP A 172 17.06 -27.68 -16.91
CA ASP A 172 18.04 -26.67 -17.32
C ASP A 172 18.85 -26.15 -16.13
N ARG A 173 18.19 -25.85 -15.00
CA ARG A 173 18.87 -25.42 -13.76
C ARG A 173 19.88 -26.47 -13.30
N LYS A 174 19.48 -27.74 -13.27
CA LYS A 174 20.34 -28.86 -12.89
C LYS A 174 21.52 -29.00 -13.86
N HIS A 175 21.26 -28.92 -15.16
CA HIS A 175 22.30 -29.01 -16.18
C HIS A 175 23.34 -27.88 -16.06
N ILE A 176 22.90 -26.64 -15.84
CA ILE A 176 23.79 -25.48 -15.66
C ILE A 176 24.61 -25.65 -14.37
N ALA A 177 23.98 -26.05 -13.26
CA ALA A 177 24.66 -26.30 -12.00
C ALA A 177 25.77 -27.37 -12.14
N GLU A 178 25.47 -28.49 -12.81
CA GLU A 178 26.45 -29.55 -13.08
C GLU A 178 27.64 -29.07 -13.93
N HIS A 179 27.43 -28.11 -14.83
CA HIS A 179 28.51 -27.52 -15.63
C HIS A 179 29.36 -26.55 -14.82
N ILE A 180 28.74 -25.70 -13.99
CA ILE A 180 29.47 -24.76 -13.12
C ILE A 180 30.34 -25.52 -12.12
N CYS A 181 29.83 -26.61 -11.53
CA CYS A 181 30.59 -27.44 -10.60
C CYS A 181 31.82 -28.14 -11.23
N LYS A 182 31.89 -28.22 -12.57
CA LYS A 182 33.03 -28.79 -13.32
C LYS A 182 34.05 -27.74 -13.76
N LEU A 183 33.81 -26.45 -13.49
CA LEU A 183 34.76 -25.39 -13.81
C LEU A 183 36.03 -25.52 -12.95
N GLU A 184 37.15 -25.01 -13.47
CA GLU A 184 38.41 -24.97 -12.74
C GLU A 184 38.24 -24.19 -11.42
N PRO A 185 38.81 -24.67 -10.29
CA PRO A 185 38.65 -24.02 -8.99
C PRO A 185 38.98 -22.52 -8.97
N GLY A 186 40.02 -22.10 -9.70
CA GLY A 186 40.39 -20.68 -9.80
C GLY A 186 39.43 -19.83 -10.64
N VAL A 187 38.64 -20.44 -11.53
CA VAL A 187 37.53 -19.76 -12.22
C VAL A 187 36.34 -19.67 -11.27
N LEU A 188 36.03 -20.77 -10.58
CA LEU A 188 34.90 -20.84 -9.66
C LEU A 188 35.05 -19.84 -8.50
N GLU A 189 36.26 -19.71 -7.94
CA GLU A 189 36.56 -18.74 -6.89
C GLU A 189 36.39 -17.29 -7.40
N ARG A 190 36.81 -17.00 -8.64
CA ARG A 190 36.60 -15.67 -9.27
C ARG A 190 35.14 -15.34 -9.54
N LEU A 191 34.31 -16.36 -9.76
CA LEU A 191 32.85 -16.22 -9.88
C LEU A 191 32.16 -16.17 -8.51
N GLY A 192 32.89 -16.34 -7.41
CA GLY A 192 32.35 -16.35 -6.05
C GLY A 192 31.77 -17.70 -5.60
N GLY A 193 31.93 -18.77 -6.36
CA GLY A 193 31.38 -20.10 -6.09
C GLY A 193 32.08 -20.85 -4.95
N ARG A 194 31.88 -20.43 -3.70
CA ARG A 194 32.54 -21.03 -2.51
C ARG A 194 31.64 -22.03 -1.77
N SER A 195 30.35 -21.99 -2.02
CA SER A 195 29.33 -22.83 -1.40
C SER A 195 28.26 -23.23 -2.41
N GLU A 196 27.45 -24.24 -2.08
CA GLU A 196 26.30 -24.65 -2.91
C GLU A 196 25.34 -23.48 -3.16
N LYS A 197 25.17 -22.59 -2.19
CA LYS A 197 24.38 -21.38 -2.33
C LYS A 197 24.96 -20.44 -3.40
N ASP A 198 26.27 -20.23 -3.40
CA ASP A 198 26.91 -19.37 -4.40
C ASP A 198 26.77 -19.95 -5.81
N ILE A 199 26.82 -21.29 -5.95
CA ILE A 199 26.54 -21.95 -7.23
C ILE A 199 25.11 -21.66 -7.68
N ASP A 200 24.15 -21.80 -6.78
CA ASP A 200 22.74 -21.54 -7.07
C ASP A 200 22.47 -20.08 -7.47
N ASP A 201 23.18 -19.13 -6.84
CA ASP A 201 23.15 -17.71 -7.18
C ASP A 201 23.73 -17.47 -8.59
N ILE A 202 24.85 -18.09 -8.94
CA ILE A 202 25.44 -18.03 -10.30
C ILE A 202 24.48 -18.62 -11.33
N VAL A 203 23.91 -19.80 -11.06
CA VAL A 203 22.92 -20.44 -11.95
C VAL A 203 21.73 -19.51 -12.17
N THR A 204 21.22 -18.92 -11.10
CA THR A 204 20.10 -17.98 -11.17
C THR A 204 20.45 -16.78 -12.04
N ALA A 205 21.62 -16.17 -11.84
CA ALA A 205 22.09 -15.04 -12.64
C ALA A 205 22.20 -15.37 -14.15
N ILE A 206 22.64 -16.59 -14.50
CA ILE A 206 22.69 -17.06 -15.89
C ILE A 206 21.28 -17.23 -16.46
N MET A 207 20.38 -17.89 -15.72
CA MET A 207 19.02 -18.14 -16.18
C MET A 207 18.24 -16.83 -16.36
N THR A 208 18.53 -15.80 -15.56
CA THR A 208 17.89 -14.48 -15.64
C THR A 208 18.61 -13.50 -16.56
N ALA A 209 19.62 -13.93 -17.32
CA ALA A 209 20.31 -13.06 -18.28
C ALA A 209 19.45 -12.72 -19.50
N ARG A 210 18.38 -13.49 -19.75
CA ARG A 210 17.41 -13.29 -20.84
C ARG A 210 16.00 -13.63 -20.36
N PRO A 211 14.96 -13.02 -20.96
CA PRO A 211 13.59 -13.48 -20.71
C PRO A 211 13.39 -14.86 -21.35
N LEU A 212 12.53 -15.69 -20.77
CA LEU A 212 12.24 -17.01 -21.33
C LEU A 212 11.43 -16.92 -22.62
N ASN A 213 10.42 -16.04 -22.65
CA ASN A 213 9.66 -15.72 -23.84
C ASN A 213 9.09 -14.30 -23.76
N ASN A 214 8.44 -13.87 -24.85
CA ASN A 214 7.81 -12.55 -24.97
C ASN A 214 6.31 -12.54 -24.66
N GLY A 215 5.80 -13.62 -24.06
CA GLY A 215 4.41 -13.79 -23.63
C GLY A 215 4.28 -13.91 -22.12
N VAL A 216 3.06 -14.10 -21.63
CA VAL A 216 2.87 -14.46 -20.21
C VAL A 216 3.44 -15.84 -19.97
N GLU A 217 4.24 -15.98 -18.92
CA GLU A 217 4.90 -17.24 -18.56
C GLU A 217 3.90 -18.33 -18.14
N LYS A 218 4.21 -19.60 -18.43
CA LYS A 218 3.30 -20.73 -18.17
C LYS A 218 3.42 -21.20 -16.73
N SER A 219 4.62 -21.16 -16.16
CA SER A 219 4.96 -21.70 -14.84
C SER A 219 5.44 -20.61 -13.87
N ARG A 220 5.43 -20.94 -12.58
CA ARG A 220 5.96 -20.04 -11.53
C ARG A 220 7.43 -19.74 -11.77
N GLN A 221 8.21 -20.76 -12.05
CA GLN A 221 9.64 -20.67 -12.29
C GLN A 221 9.90 -19.76 -13.50
N GLY A 222 9.09 -19.91 -14.55
CA GLY A 222 9.20 -19.05 -15.72
C GLY A 222 8.90 -17.58 -15.40
N PHE A 223 7.81 -17.33 -14.68
CA PHE A 223 7.46 -16.00 -14.21
C PHE A 223 8.55 -15.36 -13.35
N ILE A 224 9.15 -16.12 -12.43
CA ILE A 224 10.25 -15.64 -11.58
C ILE A 224 11.46 -15.28 -12.44
N ILE A 225 11.88 -16.14 -13.36
CA ILE A 225 13.05 -15.89 -14.22
C ILE A 225 12.85 -14.63 -15.05
N SER A 226 11.73 -14.51 -15.75
CA SER A 226 11.42 -13.35 -16.57
C SER A 226 11.24 -12.08 -15.74
N SER A 227 10.68 -12.17 -14.54
CA SER A 227 10.57 -11.02 -13.62
C SER A 227 11.93 -10.57 -13.10
N LEU A 228 12.81 -11.49 -12.71
CA LEU A 228 14.16 -11.15 -12.26
C LEU A 228 14.98 -10.54 -13.40
N TYR A 229 14.89 -11.09 -14.62
CA TYR A 229 15.45 -10.46 -15.82
C TYR A 229 14.97 -9.01 -15.94
N ALA A 230 13.65 -8.81 -15.86
CA ALA A 230 13.03 -7.51 -16.02
C ALA A 230 13.52 -6.49 -14.96
N LEU A 231 13.66 -6.93 -13.70
CA LEU A 231 14.05 -6.10 -12.57
C LEU A 231 15.56 -5.86 -12.47
N SER A 232 16.39 -6.74 -13.01
CA SER A 232 17.85 -6.60 -13.01
C SER A 232 18.36 -5.70 -14.13
N HIS A 233 17.54 -5.42 -15.15
CA HIS A 233 17.94 -4.62 -16.31
C HIS A 233 17.31 -3.23 -16.28
N ALA A 234 18.12 -2.20 -16.49
CA ALA A 234 17.68 -0.81 -16.60
C ALA A 234 17.00 -0.54 -17.95
N LEU A 235 15.78 -1.09 -18.15
CA LEU A 235 14.99 -0.93 -19.36
C LEU A 235 13.80 0.01 -19.14
N PRO A 236 13.41 0.80 -20.15
CA PRO A 236 12.12 1.48 -20.12
C PRO A 236 10.98 0.47 -19.95
N GLN A 237 10.01 0.78 -19.09
CA GLN A 237 8.90 -0.12 -18.73
C GLN A 237 8.10 -0.65 -19.94
N SER A 238 7.98 0.15 -21.01
CA SER A 238 7.31 -0.27 -22.24
C SER A 238 8.11 -1.32 -23.01
N SER A 239 9.44 -1.20 -23.04
CA SER A 239 10.35 -2.17 -23.66
C SER A 239 10.40 -3.45 -22.84
N GLN A 240 10.51 -3.33 -21.51
CA GLN A 240 10.48 -4.45 -20.58
C GLN A 240 9.19 -5.27 -20.76
N ALA A 241 8.01 -4.62 -20.73
CA ALA A 241 6.74 -5.32 -20.90
C ALA A 241 6.60 -6.03 -22.26
N ARG A 242 7.25 -5.50 -23.30
CA ARG A 242 7.30 -6.17 -24.62
C ARG A 242 8.23 -7.39 -24.62
N GLN A 243 9.29 -7.37 -23.81
CA GLN A 243 10.27 -8.46 -23.74
C GLN A 243 9.80 -9.62 -22.87
N ILE A 244 9.07 -9.36 -21.78
CA ILE A 244 8.59 -10.40 -20.84
C ILE A 244 7.08 -10.69 -20.95
N GLY A 245 6.35 -9.97 -21.81
CA GLY A 245 4.92 -10.22 -22.05
C GLY A 245 3.95 -9.76 -20.95
N PHE A 246 4.43 -9.23 -19.83
CA PHE A 246 3.60 -8.65 -18.77
C PHE A 246 4.23 -7.38 -18.15
N ARG A 247 3.44 -6.63 -17.37
CA ARG A 247 3.87 -5.33 -16.80
C ARG A 247 4.22 -5.47 -15.33
N LEU A 248 5.43 -5.05 -14.96
CA LEU A 248 5.89 -4.94 -13.56
C LEU A 248 5.99 -3.50 -13.06
N ASN A 249 5.60 -2.51 -13.87
CA ASN A 249 5.71 -1.09 -13.52
C ASN A 249 5.06 -0.70 -12.18
N LEU A 250 3.93 -1.30 -11.82
CA LEU A 250 3.29 -1.05 -10.52
C LEU A 250 4.12 -1.64 -9.36
N TYR A 251 4.78 -2.78 -9.58
CA TYR A 251 5.64 -3.41 -8.58
C TYR A 251 6.94 -2.61 -8.39
N GLU A 252 7.60 -2.22 -9.48
CA GLU A 252 8.80 -1.38 -9.45
C GLU A 252 8.55 -0.07 -8.71
N ASP A 253 7.48 0.65 -9.07
CA ASP A 253 7.16 1.93 -8.43
C ASP A 253 6.86 1.76 -6.92
N VAL A 254 6.39 0.61 -6.46
CA VAL A 254 6.25 0.32 -5.01
C VAL A 254 7.60 0.04 -4.35
N CYS A 255 8.54 -0.55 -5.09
CA CYS A 255 9.90 -0.79 -4.61
C CYS A 255 10.66 0.52 -4.45
N ASP A 256 10.39 1.55 -5.27
CA ASP A 256 10.95 2.90 -5.16
C ASP A 256 10.48 3.70 -3.92
N GLY A 257 9.62 3.11 -3.08
CA GLY A 257 9.22 3.70 -1.80
C GLY A 257 10.01 3.08 -0.65
N ALA A 258 10.58 3.87 0.24
CA ALA A 258 11.37 3.36 1.36
C ALA A 258 10.53 3.12 2.63
N TYR A 259 10.68 1.95 3.27
CA TYR A 259 9.95 1.68 4.52
C TYR A 259 10.24 2.73 5.59
N PHE A 260 9.18 3.16 6.29
CA PHE A 260 9.22 4.21 7.31
C PHE A 260 9.68 5.59 6.83
N ASP A 261 9.82 5.78 5.52
CA ASP A 261 10.11 7.07 4.90
C ASP A 261 8.84 7.75 4.34
N GLN A 262 8.89 9.06 4.15
CA GLN A 262 7.77 9.81 3.58
C GLN A 262 7.53 9.52 2.08
N SER A 263 8.52 8.96 1.37
CA SER A 263 8.43 8.56 -0.04
C SER A 263 7.54 7.33 -0.27
N ASP A 264 7.26 6.51 0.75
CA ASP A 264 6.48 5.27 0.61
C ASP A 264 4.96 5.50 0.54
N VAL A 265 4.58 6.43 -0.35
CA VAL A 265 3.21 6.80 -0.72
C VAL A 265 2.81 6.26 -2.09
N LYS A 266 3.66 5.45 -2.71
CA LYS A 266 3.57 4.93 -4.08
C LYS A 266 2.25 4.26 -4.39
N LEU A 267 1.77 3.37 -3.51
CA LEU A 267 0.46 2.73 -3.69
C LEU A 267 -0.70 3.73 -3.70
N PHE A 268 -0.61 4.79 -2.89
CA PHE A 268 -1.63 5.82 -2.89
C PHE A 268 -1.58 6.66 -4.18
N GLU A 269 -0.38 6.98 -4.65
CA GLU A 269 -0.15 7.68 -5.91
C GLU A 269 -0.66 6.87 -7.09
N GLN A 270 -0.35 5.57 -7.15
CA GLN A 270 -0.90 4.63 -8.13
C GLN A 270 -2.42 4.63 -8.10
N TYR A 271 -3.03 4.46 -6.92
CA TYR A 271 -4.48 4.46 -6.82
C TYR A 271 -5.08 5.74 -7.38
N ILE A 272 -4.50 6.92 -7.13
CA ILE A 272 -5.04 8.20 -7.61
C ILE A 272 -4.74 8.48 -9.08
N GLY A 273 -3.51 8.22 -9.52
CA GLY A 273 -2.96 8.76 -10.77
C GLY A 273 -2.73 7.72 -11.87
N ASN A 274 -2.79 6.42 -11.58
CA ASN A 274 -2.64 5.41 -12.62
C ASN A 274 -3.84 5.45 -13.58
N THR A 275 -3.56 5.55 -14.88
CA THR A 275 -4.58 5.67 -15.93
C THR A 275 -5.49 4.44 -15.99
N THR A 276 -4.92 3.24 -15.87
CA THR A 276 -5.69 1.99 -15.86
C THR A 276 -6.64 1.90 -14.66
N LEU A 277 -6.17 2.25 -13.46
CA LEU A 277 -7.05 2.27 -12.27
C LEU A 277 -8.11 3.38 -12.37
N THR A 278 -7.80 4.50 -13.03
CA THR A 278 -8.75 5.58 -13.28
C THR A 278 -9.85 5.17 -14.26
N ASP A 279 -9.49 4.46 -15.34
CA ASP A 279 -10.45 3.89 -16.28
C ASP A 279 -11.42 2.94 -15.57
N ILE A 280 -10.88 1.99 -14.79
CA ILE A 280 -11.67 1.04 -14.00
C ILE A 280 -12.64 1.76 -13.06
N LYS A 281 -12.18 2.81 -12.38
CA LYS A 281 -13.04 3.66 -11.53
C LYS A 281 -14.17 4.30 -12.34
N GLY A 282 -13.87 4.80 -13.53
CA GLY A 282 -14.88 5.32 -14.45
C GLY A 282 -15.92 4.26 -14.81
N GLU A 283 -15.49 3.04 -15.13
CA GLU A 283 -16.37 1.94 -15.53
C GLU A 283 -17.28 1.44 -14.42
N VAL A 284 -16.80 1.34 -13.18
CA VAL A 284 -17.61 0.91 -12.03
C VAL A 284 -18.42 2.05 -11.39
N GLY A 285 -18.42 3.23 -12.01
CA GLY A 285 -19.16 4.40 -11.52
C GLY A 285 -18.64 4.96 -10.19
N PHE A 286 -17.32 4.94 -9.95
CA PHE A 286 -16.70 5.69 -8.84
C PHE A 286 -16.88 7.21 -9.07
N GLY A 287 -18.05 7.72 -8.71
CA GLY A 287 -18.41 9.11 -8.87
C GLY A 287 -17.87 10.04 -7.78
N ARG A 288 -18.22 11.33 -7.90
CA ARG A 288 -17.84 12.40 -6.97
C ARG A 288 -18.25 12.13 -5.52
N THR A 289 -19.38 11.45 -5.30
CA THR A 289 -19.89 11.12 -3.97
C THR A 289 -18.97 10.16 -3.21
N GLU A 290 -18.47 9.13 -3.89
CA GLU A 290 -17.54 8.18 -3.31
C GLU A 290 -16.15 8.79 -3.11
N ALA A 291 -15.74 9.69 -4.01
CA ALA A 291 -14.53 10.48 -3.81
C ALA A 291 -14.60 11.33 -2.53
N VAL A 292 -15.72 12.01 -2.27
CA VAL A 292 -15.96 12.79 -1.04
C VAL A 292 -15.92 11.91 0.20
N ARG A 293 -16.55 10.73 0.13
CA ARG A 293 -16.58 9.74 1.21
C ARG A 293 -15.19 9.25 1.61
N GLN A 294 -14.28 9.16 0.65
CA GLN A 294 -12.90 8.77 0.89
C GLN A 294 -12.04 9.92 1.46
N ILE A 295 -12.41 11.19 1.34
CA ILE A 295 -11.58 12.34 1.77
C ILE A 295 -11.16 12.21 3.23
N ALA A 296 -12.10 11.94 4.13
CA ALA A 296 -11.79 11.80 5.56
C ALA A 296 -10.77 10.70 5.82
N ARG A 297 -10.93 9.55 5.13
CA ARG A 297 -10.02 8.39 5.24
C ARG A 297 -8.64 8.72 4.66
N LYS A 298 -8.58 9.37 3.49
CA LYS A 298 -7.34 9.83 2.85
C LYS A 298 -6.57 10.81 3.73
N MET A 299 -7.26 11.79 4.31
CA MET A 299 -6.65 12.78 5.20
C MET A 299 -6.14 12.14 6.49
N SER A 300 -6.93 11.23 7.08
CA SER A 300 -6.52 10.45 8.25
C SER A 300 -5.27 9.62 7.94
N TRP A 301 -5.27 8.88 6.82
CA TRP A 301 -4.13 8.10 6.36
C TRP A 301 -2.85 8.95 6.25
N ARG A 302 -2.88 10.04 5.46
CA ARG A 302 -1.72 10.95 5.28
C ARG A 302 -1.20 11.46 6.62
N PHE A 303 -2.11 11.82 7.51
CA PHE A 303 -1.78 12.34 8.82
C PHE A 303 -1.07 11.32 9.70
N TRP A 304 -1.61 10.10 9.81
CA TRP A 304 -0.98 9.04 10.61
C TRP A 304 0.33 8.57 10.01
N PHE A 305 0.38 8.39 8.68
CA PHE A 305 1.57 8.00 7.96
C PHE A 305 2.70 9.00 8.21
N TYR A 306 2.45 10.30 7.96
CA TYR A 306 3.40 11.37 8.23
C TYR A 306 3.91 11.39 9.67
N LEU A 307 3.02 11.23 10.65
CA LEU A 307 3.42 11.23 12.06
C LEU A 307 4.32 10.04 12.41
N ALA A 308 4.00 8.85 11.91
CA ALA A 308 4.78 7.64 12.16
C ALA A 308 6.16 7.71 11.49
N THR A 309 6.22 8.00 10.18
CA THR A 309 7.48 8.06 9.41
C THR A 309 8.40 9.16 9.93
N ARG A 310 7.87 10.35 10.22
CA ARG A 310 8.65 11.43 10.83
C ARG A 310 9.22 11.03 12.19
N LYS A 311 8.45 10.32 13.03
CA LYS A 311 8.89 9.90 14.36
C LYS A 311 10.05 8.90 14.23
N VAL A 312 9.95 7.95 13.31
CA VAL A 312 11.03 7.00 13.00
C VAL A 312 12.25 7.76 12.47
N ALA A 313 12.10 8.57 11.41
CA ALA A 313 13.19 9.34 10.81
C ALA A 313 13.94 10.21 11.83
N THR A 314 13.22 10.91 12.71
CA THR A 314 13.84 11.74 13.76
C THR A 314 14.57 10.88 14.81
N GLY A 315 14.05 9.69 15.10
CA GLY A 315 14.68 8.73 16.02
C GLY A 315 15.96 8.15 15.42
N VAL A 316 15.89 7.68 14.17
CA VAL A 316 17.02 7.17 13.39
C VAL A 316 18.12 8.21 13.26
N GLY A 317 17.79 9.44 12.84
CA GLY A 317 18.78 10.51 12.71
C GLY A 317 19.48 10.89 14.03
N ARG A 318 18.81 10.70 15.18
CA ARG A 318 19.47 10.82 16.50
C ARG A 318 20.36 9.62 16.81
N GLY A 319 19.89 8.40 16.52
CA GLY A 319 20.64 7.17 16.73
C GLY A 319 21.94 7.16 15.92
N VAL A 320 21.84 7.41 14.61
CA VAL A 320 22.98 7.55 13.69
C VAL A 320 24.00 8.54 14.23
N LYS A 321 23.56 9.75 14.56
CA LYS A 321 24.46 10.77 15.11
C LYS A 321 25.12 10.30 16.42
N SER A 322 24.36 9.71 17.34
CA SER A 322 24.87 9.25 18.62
C SER A 322 25.91 8.14 18.47
N LEU A 323 25.69 7.21 17.54
CA LEU A 323 26.61 6.12 17.25
C LEU A 323 27.91 6.66 16.63
N ASN A 324 27.79 7.49 15.59
CA ASN A 324 28.93 8.12 14.92
C ASN A 324 29.76 8.99 15.89
N ASP A 325 29.10 9.82 16.72
CA ASP A 325 29.79 10.65 17.73
C ASP A 325 30.49 9.80 18.80
N ARG A 326 29.90 8.65 19.20
CA ARG A 326 30.46 7.76 20.24
C ARG A 326 31.66 6.96 19.74
N TYR A 327 31.57 6.40 18.54
CA TYR A 327 32.59 5.51 17.97
C TYR A 327 33.60 6.26 17.08
N GLY A 328 33.40 7.58 16.86
CA GLY A 328 34.34 8.41 16.10
C GLY A 328 34.42 8.03 14.62
N THR A 329 33.29 7.65 14.01
CA THR A 329 33.19 7.16 12.63
C THR A 329 32.03 7.83 11.90
N ASP A 330 31.94 7.63 10.59
CA ASP A 330 30.81 8.01 9.73
C ASP A 330 30.10 6.79 9.11
N GLN A 331 30.50 5.57 9.50
CA GLN A 331 29.98 4.33 8.94
C GLN A 331 28.56 3.97 9.41
N PHE A 332 28.10 4.46 10.57
CA PHE A 332 26.72 4.18 11.00
C PHE A 332 25.75 5.04 10.18
N ASN A 333 24.84 4.39 9.46
CA ASN A 333 23.77 5.04 8.69
C ASN A 333 22.38 4.54 9.12
N SER A 334 21.33 4.99 8.42
CA SER A 334 19.96 4.62 8.74
C SER A 334 19.67 3.13 8.53
N GLN A 335 20.35 2.49 7.57
CA GLN A 335 20.17 1.06 7.29
C GLN A 335 20.66 0.21 8.47
N VAL A 336 21.74 0.57 9.14
CA VAL A 336 22.19 -0.13 10.36
C VAL A 336 21.08 -0.23 11.42
N LEU A 337 20.27 0.84 11.55
CA LEU A 337 19.17 0.86 12.50
C LEU A 337 17.88 0.22 11.97
N LEU A 338 17.64 0.21 10.66
CA LEU A 338 16.35 -0.18 10.08
C LEU A 338 16.39 -1.43 9.19
N TRP A 339 17.55 -2.00 8.91
CA TRP A 339 17.76 -3.21 8.14
C TRP A 339 18.16 -4.35 9.09
N PRO A 340 17.28 -5.35 9.31
CA PRO A 340 17.60 -6.50 10.16
C PRO A 340 18.81 -7.29 9.63
N GLY A 341 19.79 -7.57 10.49
CA GLY A 341 21.02 -8.28 10.16
C GLY A 341 22.26 -7.38 10.02
N GLU A 342 22.09 -6.08 9.79
CA GLU A 342 23.22 -5.13 9.72
C GLU A 342 23.97 -4.99 11.06
N GLU A 343 23.33 -5.35 12.18
CA GLU A 343 23.99 -5.47 13.48
C GLU A 343 25.10 -6.54 13.51
N ASP A 344 25.10 -7.48 12.57
CA ASP A 344 26.05 -8.58 12.46
C ASP A 344 27.03 -8.39 11.26
N ALA A 345 27.03 -7.20 10.64
CA ALA A 345 27.93 -6.89 9.53
C ALA A 345 29.41 -7.01 9.95
N ALA A 346 30.28 -7.45 9.04
CA ALA A 346 31.68 -7.73 9.36
C ALA A 346 32.43 -6.50 9.93
N TRP A 347 32.15 -5.31 9.41
CA TRP A 347 32.75 -4.04 9.87
C TRP A 347 32.33 -3.68 11.30
N MET A 348 31.19 -4.20 11.79
CA MET A 348 30.70 -3.96 13.16
C MET A 348 31.67 -4.52 14.22
N GLN A 349 32.49 -5.51 13.85
CA GLN A 349 33.50 -6.11 14.74
C GLN A 349 34.60 -5.12 15.15
N GLU A 350 34.78 -4.03 14.39
CA GLU A 350 35.73 -2.96 14.70
C GLU A 350 35.29 -2.08 15.88
N PHE A 351 34.02 -2.15 16.29
CA PHE A 351 33.41 -1.30 17.30
C PHE A 351 32.83 -2.12 18.48
N PRO A 352 33.64 -2.43 19.51
CA PRO A 352 33.18 -3.21 20.66
C PRO A 352 31.94 -2.60 21.34
N GLY A 353 30.88 -3.38 21.47
CA GLY A 353 29.60 -2.97 22.09
C GLY A 353 28.63 -2.21 21.17
N ALA A 354 29.03 -1.89 19.92
CA ALA A 354 28.17 -1.20 18.98
C ALA A 354 26.92 -2.02 18.61
N ARG A 355 27.08 -3.34 18.50
CA ARG A 355 25.98 -4.28 18.20
C ARG A 355 24.82 -4.16 19.18
N GLU A 356 25.10 -4.27 20.49
CA GLU A 356 24.07 -4.17 21.53
C GLU A 356 23.42 -2.78 21.55
N GLU A 357 24.21 -1.74 21.31
CA GLU A 357 23.72 -0.37 21.27
C GLU A 357 22.81 -0.10 20.05
N VAL A 358 23.18 -0.63 18.88
CA VAL A 358 22.36 -0.60 17.66
C VAL A 358 21.01 -1.27 17.93
N LEU A 359 21.01 -2.47 18.51
CA LEU A 359 19.77 -3.20 18.84
C LEU A 359 18.89 -2.43 19.83
N GLN A 360 19.48 -1.85 20.88
CA GLN A 360 18.76 -1.03 21.85
C GLN A 360 18.16 0.24 21.24
N LEU A 361 18.94 0.96 20.42
CA LEU A 361 18.50 2.18 19.75
C LEU A 361 17.40 1.87 18.73
N ARG A 362 17.58 0.84 17.91
CA ARG A 362 16.57 0.34 16.95
C ARG A 362 15.25 0.06 17.66
N ALA A 363 15.27 -0.76 18.71
CA ALA A 363 14.07 -1.09 19.48
C ALA A 363 13.43 0.17 20.10
N SER A 364 14.24 1.09 20.64
CA SER A 364 13.76 2.36 21.20
C SER A 364 13.08 3.25 20.15
N VAL A 365 13.66 3.37 18.96
CA VAL A 365 13.11 4.16 17.84
C VAL A 365 11.77 3.58 17.38
N VAL A 366 11.74 2.28 17.09
CA VAL A 366 10.54 1.59 16.59
C VAL A 366 9.45 1.57 17.66
N LYS A 367 9.76 1.19 18.91
CA LYS A 367 8.77 1.22 20.01
C LYS A 367 8.28 2.63 20.32
N GLY A 368 9.16 3.62 20.21
CA GLY A 368 8.83 5.03 20.36
C GLY A 368 7.86 5.55 19.28
N ALA A 369 7.89 4.99 18.07
CA ALA A 369 6.95 5.32 17.00
C ALA A 369 5.68 4.45 17.04
N LEU A 370 5.83 3.14 17.08
CA LEU A 370 4.76 2.17 16.83
C LEU A 370 4.08 1.66 18.10
N GLY A 371 4.77 1.61 19.24
CA GLY A 371 4.20 1.21 20.54
C GLY A 371 5.12 0.31 21.36
N ALA A 372 4.78 0.11 22.64
CA ALA A 372 5.62 -0.69 23.53
C ALA A 372 5.59 -2.19 23.19
N ASP A 373 4.45 -2.67 22.69
CA ASP A 373 4.17 -4.05 22.32
C ASP A 373 3.78 -4.15 20.82
N TYR A 374 3.87 -5.36 20.28
CA TYR A 374 3.62 -5.61 18.85
C TYR A 374 2.17 -5.35 18.45
N ASP A 375 1.19 -5.64 19.32
CA ASP A 375 -0.22 -5.34 19.04
C ASP A 375 -0.47 -3.84 18.85
N SER A 376 0.16 -3.01 19.70
CA SER A 376 0.15 -1.56 19.58
C SER A 376 0.80 -1.12 18.27
N ALA A 377 1.90 -1.76 17.88
CA ALA A 377 2.60 -1.48 16.62
C ALA A 377 1.71 -1.79 15.42
N VAL A 378 1.11 -2.97 15.38
CA VAL A 378 0.13 -3.37 14.36
C VAL A 378 -1.02 -2.38 14.28
N ALA A 379 -1.55 -1.92 15.42
CA ALA A 379 -2.64 -0.94 15.44
C ALA A 379 -2.23 0.42 14.85
N VAL A 380 -0.98 0.86 15.00
CA VAL A 380 -0.48 2.08 14.34
C VAL A 380 -0.26 1.85 12.86
N LEU A 381 0.43 0.77 12.48
CA LEU A 381 0.66 0.42 11.08
C LEU A 381 -0.64 0.30 10.30
N GLU A 382 -1.67 -0.29 10.88
CA GLU A 382 -2.97 -0.37 10.22
C GLU A 382 -3.62 1.00 9.99
N ARG A 383 -3.33 2.03 10.81
CA ARG A 383 -3.78 3.39 10.50
C ARG A 383 -2.98 4.04 9.38
N THR A 384 -1.73 3.61 9.18
CA THR A 384 -0.81 4.16 8.19
C THR A 384 -0.83 3.46 6.84
N VAL A 385 -1.19 2.18 6.74
CA VAL A 385 -1.12 1.43 5.46
C VAL A 385 -2.40 0.67 5.07
N LEU A 386 -3.26 0.29 6.02
CA LEU A 386 -4.53 -0.41 5.72
C LEU A 386 -5.49 0.38 4.79
N PRO A 387 -5.57 1.73 4.85
CA PRO A 387 -6.45 2.49 3.96
C PRO A 387 -6.22 2.23 2.47
N CYS A 388 -4.97 2.04 2.03
CA CYS A 388 -4.66 1.68 0.65
C CYS A 388 -5.29 0.34 0.25
N PHE A 389 -5.17 -0.66 1.12
CA PHE A 389 -5.81 -1.96 0.92
C PHE A 389 -7.34 -1.84 0.85
N GLU A 390 -7.96 -1.01 1.66
CA GLU A 390 -9.41 -0.86 1.67
C GLU A 390 -9.93 -0.19 0.40
N PHE A 391 -9.19 0.80 -0.10
CA PHE A 391 -9.47 1.43 -1.38
C PHE A 391 -9.34 0.43 -2.54
N ALA A 392 -8.26 -0.35 -2.57
CA ALA A 392 -8.03 -1.36 -3.60
C ALA A 392 -9.05 -2.50 -3.53
N THR A 393 -9.38 -2.99 -2.33
CA THR A 393 -10.38 -4.05 -2.10
C THR A 393 -11.77 -3.61 -2.54
N GLY A 394 -12.14 -2.36 -2.23
CA GLY A 394 -13.41 -1.79 -2.69
C GLY A 394 -13.52 -1.68 -4.20
N LEU A 395 -12.42 -1.31 -4.87
CA LEU A 395 -12.36 -1.24 -6.33
C LEU A 395 -12.38 -2.63 -6.97
N ARG A 396 -11.58 -3.56 -6.44
CA ARG A 396 -11.51 -4.95 -6.90
C ARG A 396 -12.85 -5.67 -6.77
N ALA A 397 -13.52 -5.57 -5.62
CA ALA A 397 -14.83 -6.18 -5.43
C ALA A 397 -15.89 -5.68 -6.43
N ARG A 398 -15.78 -4.43 -6.91
CA ARG A 398 -16.70 -3.89 -7.90
C ARG A 398 -16.37 -4.27 -9.33
N TYR A 399 -15.13 -4.65 -9.65
CA TYR A 399 -14.68 -4.91 -11.02
C TYR A 399 -14.39 -6.40 -11.31
N ASP A 400 -13.90 -7.14 -10.31
CA ASP A 400 -13.43 -8.51 -10.40
C ASP A 400 -14.52 -9.47 -9.87
N PRO A 401 -15.41 -10.01 -10.72
CA PRO A 401 -16.45 -10.95 -10.26
C PRO A 401 -15.87 -12.21 -9.62
N GLU A 402 -14.69 -12.66 -10.08
CA GLU A 402 -14.04 -13.89 -9.62
C GLU A 402 -13.57 -13.74 -8.15
N TYR A 403 -13.18 -12.52 -7.77
CA TYR A 403 -12.84 -12.17 -6.39
C TYR A 403 -14.06 -12.21 -5.44
N CYS A 404 -15.27 -12.02 -5.99
CA CYS A 404 -16.52 -12.05 -5.24
C CYS A 404 -17.12 -13.44 -5.16
N ASP A 405 -17.15 -14.19 -6.26
CA ASP A 405 -17.78 -15.52 -6.29
C ASP A 405 -16.89 -16.64 -5.73
N GLY A 406 -15.60 -16.35 -5.49
CA GLY A 406 -14.62 -17.27 -4.92
C GLY A 406 -13.97 -18.21 -5.93
N SER A 407 -14.18 -18.00 -7.24
CA SER A 407 -13.58 -18.81 -8.31
C SER A 407 -12.07 -18.65 -8.45
N LEU A 408 -11.46 -17.72 -7.70
CA LEU A 408 -10.00 -17.60 -7.61
C LEU A 408 -9.37 -18.50 -6.53
N ASP A 409 -10.14 -19.21 -5.70
CA ASP A 409 -9.55 -20.15 -4.75
C ASP A 409 -9.06 -21.42 -5.48
N TYR A 410 -7.81 -21.83 -5.25
CA TYR A 410 -7.25 -23.04 -5.85
C TYR A 410 -6.22 -23.74 -4.94
N VAL A 411 -5.87 -24.98 -5.29
CA VAL A 411 -4.77 -25.74 -4.68
C VAL A 411 -3.55 -25.61 -5.57
N CYS A 412 -2.46 -25.10 -5.01
CA CYS A 412 -1.22 -24.85 -5.73
C CYS A 412 -0.60 -26.16 -6.24
N GLU A 413 -0.40 -26.28 -7.55
CA GLU A 413 0.06 -27.53 -8.19
C GLU A 413 1.46 -27.98 -7.73
N ASP A 414 2.33 -27.02 -7.42
CA ASP A 414 3.73 -27.27 -7.02
C ASP A 414 3.93 -27.45 -5.51
N ARG A 415 3.11 -26.81 -4.67
CA ARG A 415 3.26 -26.82 -3.20
C ARG A 415 2.13 -27.54 -2.45
N GLY A 416 1.05 -27.91 -3.12
CA GLY A 416 -0.17 -28.42 -2.47
C GLY A 416 -0.87 -27.41 -1.54
N ALA A 417 -0.43 -26.15 -1.53
CA ALA A 417 -0.94 -25.13 -0.63
C ALA A 417 -2.32 -24.62 -1.09
N ASN A 418 -3.25 -24.46 -0.15
CA ASN A 418 -4.55 -23.83 -0.41
C ASN A 418 -4.39 -22.31 -0.57
N VAL A 419 -4.50 -21.80 -1.80
CA VAL A 419 -4.43 -20.37 -2.08
C VAL A 419 -5.84 -19.77 -2.01
N LYS A 420 -6.05 -18.85 -1.06
CA LYS A 420 -7.32 -18.13 -0.87
C LYS A 420 -7.29 -16.73 -1.48
N ASN A 421 -8.08 -16.44 -2.51
CA ASN A 421 -8.02 -15.16 -3.22
C ASN A 421 -9.43 -14.58 -3.42
N ASN A 422 -10.11 -14.34 -2.30
CA ASN A 422 -11.49 -13.84 -2.29
C ASN A 422 -11.69 -12.81 -1.17
N ILE A 423 -12.69 -11.95 -1.36
CA ILE A 423 -12.99 -10.84 -0.46
C ILE A 423 -13.17 -11.28 1.00
N VAL A 424 -13.84 -12.42 1.23
CA VAL A 424 -14.13 -12.90 2.59
C VAL A 424 -12.85 -13.31 3.31
N SER A 425 -11.95 -13.99 2.61
CA SER A 425 -10.68 -14.46 3.18
C SER A 425 -9.75 -13.29 3.47
N ASP A 426 -9.69 -12.29 2.60
CA ASP A 426 -8.86 -11.10 2.82
C ASP A 426 -9.37 -10.30 4.02
N LEU A 427 -10.68 -10.10 4.14
CA LEU A 427 -11.26 -9.40 5.30
C LEU A 427 -11.05 -10.18 6.61
N LYS A 428 -11.05 -11.52 6.57
CA LYS A 428 -10.69 -12.35 7.73
C LYS A 428 -9.21 -12.22 8.09
N ALA A 429 -8.32 -12.22 7.11
CA ALA A 429 -6.87 -12.11 7.31
C ALA A 429 -6.47 -10.79 8.00
N TYR A 430 -7.30 -9.76 7.88
CA TYR A 430 -7.11 -8.48 8.56
C TYR A 430 -8.08 -8.24 9.72
N ASP A 431 -8.68 -9.28 10.31
CA ASP A 431 -9.55 -9.23 11.50
C ASP A 431 -10.68 -8.19 11.42
N TYR A 432 -11.32 -8.07 10.25
CA TYR A 432 -12.49 -7.22 10.11
C TYR A 432 -13.64 -7.70 11.02
N ARG A 433 -14.53 -6.78 11.40
CA ARG A 433 -15.68 -7.14 12.25
C ARG A 433 -16.53 -8.19 11.57
N GLN A 434 -17.12 -9.09 12.37
CA GLN A 434 -18.02 -10.13 11.87
C GLN A 434 -19.14 -9.55 11.00
N ARG A 435 -19.69 -8.38 11.35
CA ARG A 435 -20.70 -7.70 10.53
C ARG A 435 -20.22 -7.39 9.11
N ASP A 436 -18.98 -6.92 8.97
CA ASP A 436 -18.41 -6.58 7.66
C ASP A 436 -18.10 -7.84 6.86
N ILE A 437 -17.63 -8.90 7.53
CA ILE A 437 -17.42 -10.23 6.93
C ILE A 437 -18.75 -10.81 6.45
N GLU A 438 -19.83 -10.74 7.23
CA GLU A 438 -21.16 -11.19 6.82
C GLU A 438 -21.72 -10.35 5.68
N GLN A 439 -21.48 -9.04 5.67
CA GLN A 439 -21.87 -8.18 4.55
C GLN A 439 -21.13 -8.58 3.26
N ALA A 440 -19.82 -8.85 3.35
CA ALA A 440 -19.02 -9.31 2.21
C ALA A 440 -19.47 -10.70 1.74
N LYS A 441 -19.81 -11.62 2.64
CA LYS A 441 -20.39 -12.94 2.29
C LYS A 441 -21.74 -12.80 1.58
N ALA A 442 -22.61 -11.93 2.07
CA ALA A 442 -23.91 -11.68 1.43
C ALA A 442 -23.72 -11.11 0.02
N TYR A 443 -22.80 -10.16 -0.13
CA TYR A 443 -22.43 -9.61 -1.44
C TYR A 443 -21.85 -10.67 -2.39
N ALA A 444 -20.88 -11.46 -1.91
CA ALA A 444 -20.28 -12.58 -2.64
C ALA A 444 -21.32 -13.61 -3.10
N THR A 445 -22.25 -13.98 -2.21
CA THR A 445 -23.34 -14.92 -2.50
C THR A 445 -24.25 -14.37 -3.60
N ASN A 446 -24.61 -13.08 -3.51
CA ASN A 446 -25.47 -12.47 -4.51
C ASN A 446 -24.78 -12.39 -5.88
N ALA A 447 -23.51 -11.97 -5.91
CA ALA A 447 -22.70 -11.93 -7.14
C ALA A 447 -22.56 -13.32 -7.77
N LYS A 448 -22.32 -14.36 -6.95
CA LYS A 448 -22.26 -15.76 -7.41
C LYS A 448 -23.56 -16.23 -8.03
N ASN A 449 -24.71 -15.94 -7.39
CA ASN A 449 -26.02 -16.33 -7.90
C ASN A 449 -26.34 -15.63 -9.22
N GLU A 450 -26.11 -14.31 -9.31
CA GLU A 450 -26.31 -13.54 -10.53
C GLU A 450 -25.41 -14.04 -11.67
N MET A 451 -24.14 -14.33 -11.36
CA MET A 451 -23.19 -14.87 -12.34
C MET A 451 -23.61 -16.26 -12.82
N SER A 452 -24.07 -17.14 -11.93
CA SER A 452 -24.56 -18.47 -12.30
C SER A 452 -25.72 -18.39 -13.29
N LEU A 453 -26.72 -17.54 -13.01
CA LEU A 453 -27.87 -17.34 -13.90
C LEU A 453 -27.45 -16.85 -15.28
N PHE A 454 -26.49 -15.92 -15.32
CA PHE A 454 -25.97 -15.39 -16.56
C PHE A 454 -25.18 -16.45 -17.36
N LEU A 455 -24.34 -17.25 -16.70
CA LEU A 455 -23.60 -18.34 -17.37
C LEU A 455 -24.55 -19.42 -17.91
N ASP A 456 -25.62 -19.73 -17.19
CA ASP A 456 -26.62 -20.70 -17.65
C ASP A 456 -27.41 -20.16 -18.84
N TYR A 457 -27.66 -18.85 -18.90
CA TYR A 457 -28.19 -18.19 -20.09
C TYR A 457 -27.26 -18.33 -21.30
N LEU A 458 -25.95 -18.08 -21.14
CA LEU A 458 -24.97 -18.21 -22.23
C LEU A 458 -24.91 -19.65 -22.77
N LYS A 459 -24.97 -20.64 -21.87
CA LYS A 459 -25.05 -22.07 -22.23
C LYS A 459 -26.33 -22.38 -23.01
N ALA A 460 -27.48 -21.92 -22.51
CA ALA A 460 -28.78 -22.16 -23.16
C ALA A 460 -28.87 -21.52 -24.55
N ARG A 461 -28.15 -20.41 -24.77
CA ARG A 461 -28.03 -19.75 -26.09
C ARG A 461 -27.04 -20.42 -27.03
N GLY A 462 -26.32 -21.45 -26.59
CA GLY A 462 -25.35 -22.16 -27.42
C GLY A 462 -24.10 -21.35 -27.74
N ARG A 463 -23.75 -20.34 -26.93
CA ARG A 463 -22.54 -19.51 -27.08
C ARG A 463 -21.25 -20.28 -26.73
N ARG A 464 -21.01 -21.42 -27.38
CA ARG A 464 -19.82 -22.25 -27.16
C ARG A 464 -18.53 -21.50 -27.52
N ASP A 465 -18.59 -20.67 -28.55
CA ASP A 465 -17.53 -19.73 -28.94
C ASP A 465 -16.98 -18.94 -27.74
N LEU A 466 -17.87 -18.45 -26.89
CA LEU A 466 -17.52 -17.66 -25.71
C LEU A 466 -17.11 -18.53 -24.53
N LEU A 467 -17.72 -19.70 -24.35
CA LEU A 467 -17.41 -20.61 -23.23
C LEU A 467 -16.03 -21.28 -23.41
N ASP A 468 -15.61 -21.51 -24.65
CA ASP A 468 -14.31 -22.10 -24.98
C ASP A 468 -13.18 -21.05 -24.96
N ASP A 469 -13.51 -19.77 -25.20
CA ASP A 469 -12.57 -18.64 -25.08
C ASP A 469 -12.60 -18.03 -23.67
N LYS A 470 -11.69 -18.52 -22.81
CA LYS A 470 -11.56 -18.05 -21.42
C LYS A 470 -11.36 -16.54 -21.28
N LEU A 471 -10.70 -15.86 -22.24
CA LEU A 471 -10.50 -14.41 -22.20
C LEU A 471 -11.80 -13.66 -22.53
N ALA A 472 -12.52 -14.12 -23.55
CA ALA A 472 -13.83 -13.58 -23.91
C ALA A 472 -14.83 -13.75 -22.77
N LEU A 473 -14.88 -14.95 -22.17
CA LEU A 473 -15.73 -15.24 -21.02
C LEU A 473 -15.42 -14.31 -19.84
N ARG A 474 -14.13 -14.12 -19.50
CA ARG A 474 -13.72 -13.17 -18.44
C ARG A 474 -14.23 -11.76 -18.72
N ALA A 475 -14.03 -11.25 -19.93
CA ALA A 475 -14.45 -9.89 -20.29
C ALA A 475 -15.96 -9.71 -20.13
N VAL A 476 -16.74 -10.69 -20.59
CA VAL A 476 -18.20 -10.69 -20.51
C VAL A 476 -18.70 -10.83 -19.07
N ARG A 477 -18.03 -11.64 -18.23
CA ARG A 477 -18.31 -11.70 -16.79
C ARG A 477 -18.05 -10.36 -16.10
N ILE A 478 -16.95 -9.67 -16.42
CA ILE A 478 -16.65 -8.34 -15.87
C ILE A 478 -17.72 -7.34 -16.32
N ALA A 479 -18.01 -7.26 -17.62
CA ALA A 479 -18.99 -6.33 -18.17
C ALA A 479 -20.38 -6.53 -17.54
N PHE A 480 -20.81 -7.79 -17.36
CA PHE A 480 -22.04 -8.12 -16.65
C PHE A 480 -21.99 -7.67 -15.18
N HIS A 481 -20.91 -7.99 -14.45
CA HIS A 481 -20.75 -7.64 -13.03
C HIS A 481 -20.82 -6.13 -12.78
N ILE A 482 -20.19 -5.33 -13.65
CA ILE A 482 -20.15 -3.87 -13.52
C ILE A 482 -21.38 -3.17 -14.15
N ASP A 483 -22.35 -3.94 -14.68
CA ASP A 483 -23.49 -3.44 -15.45
C ASP A 483 -23.06 -2.50 -16.61
N LYS A 484 -21.99 -2.88 -17.32
CA LYS A 484 -21.47 -2.12 -18.45
C LYS A 484 -22.56 -1.92 -19.49
N ASN A 485 -22.81 -0.68 -19.87
CA ASN A 485 -23.86 -0.29 -20.84
C ASN A 485 -25.25 -0.85 -20.48
N GLY A 486 -25.51 -1.12 -19.19
CA GLY A 486 -26.77 -1.70 -18.74
C GLY A 486 -26.92 -3.20 -19.04
N LEU A 487 -25.86 -3.93 -19.42
CA LEU A 487 -25.94 -5.35 -19.80
C LEU A 487 -26.64 -6.21 -18.75
N LYS A 488 -26.33 -6.01 -17.47
CA LYS A 488 -26.97 -6.76 -16.39
C LYS A 488 -28.43 -6.35 -16.22
N ARG A 489 -28.73 -5.06 -16.35
CA ARG A 489 -30.11 -4.57 -16.32
C ARG A 489 -30.94 -5.12 -17.48
N LEU A 490 -30.40 -5.09 -18.70
CA LEU A 490 -31.01 -5.70 -19.88
C LEU A 490 -31.30 -7.18 -19.63
N PHE A 491 -30.33 -7.94 -19.11
CA PHE A 491 -30.52 -9.35 -18.75
C PHE A 491 -31.64 -9.56 -17.73
N GLN A 492 -31.74 -8.71 -16.71
CA GLN A 492 -32.75 -8.81 -15.65
C GLN A 492 -34.15 -8.37 -16.11
N GLU A 493 -34.24 -7.42 -17.04
CA GLU A 493 -35.49 -6.85 -17.55
C GLU A 493 -36.04 -7.58 -18.79
N SER A 494 -35.21 -8.36 -19.49
CA SER A 494 -35.57 -8.98 -20.75
C SER A 494 -36.60 -10.11 -20.61
N GLY A 495 -37.76 -9.93 -21.26
CA GLY A 495 -38.70 -11.01 -21.58
C GLY A 495 -38.23 -11.91 -22.74
N PRO A 496 -39.04 -12.88 -23.20
CA PRO A 496 -38.58 -14.09 -23.91
C PRO A 496 -37.91 -13.92 -25.30
N ALA A 497 -37.88 -12.74 -25.92
CA ALA A 497 -37.30 -12.59 -27.27
C ALA A 497 -36.75 -11.19 -27.59
N ALA A 498 -37.48 -10.11 -27.25
CA ALA A 498 -37.16 -8.76 -27.73
C ALA A 498 -35.84 -8.17 -27.17
N GLY A 499 -35.42 -8.55 -25.95
CA GLY A 499 -34.16 -8.08 -25.37
C GLY A 499 -32.94 -8.97 -25.66
N GLN A 500 -33.13 -10.12 -26.33
CA GLN A 500 -32.03 -11.07 -26.55
C GLN A 500 -31.01 -10.57 -27.57
N ALA A 501 -31.47 -9.96 -28.67
CA ALA A 501 -30.57 -9.42 -29.70
C ALA A 501 -29.71 -8.27 -29.15
N ASP A 502 -30.27 -7.44 -28.26
CA ASP A 502 -29.54 -6.35 -27.61
C ASP A 502 -28.47 -6.88 -26.64
N ILE A 503 -28.80 -7.93 -25.87
CA ILE A 503 -27.83 -8.61 -24.99
C ILE A 503 -26.69 -9.22 -25.82
N ASP A 504 -27.01 -9.96 -26.89
CA ASP A 504 -26.01 -10.60 -27.75
C ASP A 504 -25.11 -9.57 -28.43
N ALA A 505 -25.68 -8.47 -28.96
CA ALA A 505 -24.91 -7.40 -29.57
C ALA A 505 -23.96 -6.71 -28.58
N GLU A 506 -24.37 -6.56 -27.32
CA GLU A 506 -23.52 -5.98 -26.28
C GLU A 506 -22.42 -6.94 -25.83
N ILE A 507 -22.72 -8.25 -25.73
CA ILE A 507 -21.72 -9.30 -25.50
C ILE A 507 -20.64 -9.24 -26.58
N ASP A 508 -21.01 -9.18 -27.86
CA ASP A 508 -20.05 -9.19 -28.97
C ASP A 508 -19.12 -7.97 -28.94
N LYS A 509 -19.63 -6.78 -28.59
CA LYS A 509 -18.80 -5.59 -28.36
C LYS A 509 -17.80 -5.77 -27.22
N VAL A 510 -18.22 -6.42 -26.13
CA VAL A 510 -17.34 -6.71 -24.99
C VAL A 510 -16.27 -7.72 -25.36
N VAL A 511 -16.62 -8.78 -26.10
CA VAL A 511 -15.69 -9.80 -26.59
C VAL A 511 -14.61 -9.17 -27.47
N ALA A 512 -14.96 -8.20 -28.32
CA ALA A 512 -14.00 -7.46 -29.13
C ALA A 512 -12.97 -6.66 -28.29
N GLN A 513 -13.26 -6.42 -27.01
CA GLN A 513 -12.40 -5.69 -26.06
C GLN A 513 -11.75 -6.61 -25.01
N LYS A 514 -11.76 -7.92 -25.20
CA LYS A 514 -11.32 -8.88 -24.17
C LYS A 514 -9.91 -8.64 -23.62
N GLU A 515 -8.97 -8.23 -24.47
CA GLU A 515 -7.60 -7.89 -24.06
C GLU A 515 -7.54 -6.67 -23.13
N THR A 516 -8.36 -5.65 -23.42
CA THR A 516 -8.46 -4.44 -22.58
C THR A 516 -8.98 -4.80 -21.19
N TYR A 517 -10.05 -5.60 -21.11
CA TYR A 517 -10.59 -6.08 -19.84
C TYR A 517 -9.58 -6.93 -19.06
N SER A 518 -8.87 -7.83 -19.74
CA SER A 518 -7.85 -8.66 -19.12
C SER A 518 -6.69 -7.82 -18.58
N ALA A 519 -6.15 -6.89 -19.37
CA ALA A 519 -5.06 -6.02 -18.94
C ALA A 519 -5.45 -5.13 -17.74
N ARG A 520 -6.67 -4.57 -17.76
CA ARG A 520 -7.22 -3.80 -16.64
C ARG A 520 -7.35 -4.63 -15.38
N LEU A 521 -7.91 -5.83 -15.49
CA LEU A 521 -8.07 -6.74 -14.36
C LEU A 521 -6.72 -7.16 -13.76
N THR A 522 -5.74 -7.51 -14.59
CA THR A 522 -4.39 -7.87 -14.12
C THR A 522 -3.73 -6.71 -13.36
N ALA A 523 -3.82 -5.48 -13.87
CA ALA A 523 -3.29 -4.30 -13.19
C ALA A 523 -4.00 -4.02 -11.86
N LEU A 524 -5.32 -4.21 -11.78
CA LEU A 524 -6.09 -4.07 -10.55
C LEU A 524 -5.73 -5.13 -9.50
N ARG A 525 -5.58 -6.39 -9.92
CA ARG A 525 -5.15 -7.49 -9.05
C ARG A 525 -3.74 -7.26 -8.54
N LEU A 526 -2.81 -6.83 -9.41
CA LEU A 526 -1.45 -6.46 -9.03
C LEU A 526 -1.47 -5.34 -7.99
N HIS A 527 -2.13 -4.22 -8.28
CA HIS A 527 -2.23 -3.10 -7.33
C HIS A 527 -2.81 -3.54 -5.96
N HIS A 528 -3.90 -4.30 -5.97
CA HIS A 528 -4.51 -4.83 -4.76
C HIS A 528 -3.54 -5.72 -3.96
N GLN A 529 -2.85 -6.64 -4.63
CA GLN A 529 -1.89 -7.51 -3.96
C GLN A 529 -0.69 -6.75 -3.39
N LEU A 530 -0.21 -5.71 -4.08
CA LEU A 530 0.87 -4.85 -3.59
C LEU A 530 0.48 -4.12 -2.30
N THR A 531 -0.79 -3.72 -2.13
CA THR A 531 -1.24 -3.14 -0.85
C THR A 531 -1.16 -4.12 0.30
N MET A 532 -1.42 -5.41 0.04
CA MET A 532 -1.31 -6.46 1.05
C MET A 532 0.16 -6.75 1.39
N LEU A 533 1.03 -6.81 0.37
CA LEU A 533 2.47 -6.96 0.56
C LEU A 533 3.07 -5.80 1.36
N GLN A 534 2.65 -4.56 1.10
CA GLN A 534 3.10 -3.41 1.90
C GLN A 534 2.72 -3.57 3.37
N ILE A 535 1.47 -3.98 3.68
CA ILE A 535 1.03 -4.18 5.06
C ILE A 535 1.83 -5.30 5.74
N ALA A 536 2.02 -6.43 5.06
CA ALA A 536 2.82 -7.55 5.57
C ALA A 536 4.26 -7.11 5.85
N GLY A 537 4.93 -6.50 4.87
CA GLY A 537 6.32 -6.07 5.01
C GLY A 537 6.54 -5.03 6.12
N TYR A 538 5.62 -4.08 6.32
CA TYR A 538 5.70 -3.16 7.47
C TYR A 538 5.57 -3.89 8.81
N LYS A 539 4.67 -4.88 8.89
CA LYS A 539 4.43 -5.66 10.11
C LYS A 539 5.63 -6.54 10.43
N ASP A 540 6.14 -7.26 9.44
CA ASP A 540 7.27 -8.15 9.56
C ASP A 540 8.54 -7.36 9.91
N LEU A 541 8.82 -6.26 9.19
CA LEU A 541 9.94 -5.38 9.50
C LEU A 541 9.83 -4.79 10.92
N ALA A 542 8.66 -4.29 11.32
CA ALA A 542 8.48 -3.78 12.68
C ALA A 542 8.75 -4.87 13.74
N LYS A 543 8.29 -6.10 13.48
CA LYS A 543 8.49 -7.26 14.36
C LYS A 543 9.98 -7.56 14.52
N GLU A 544 10.68 -7.72 13.41
CA GLU A 544 12.13 -8.01 13.39
C GLU A 544 12.95 -6.91 14.05
N LEU A 545 12.57 -5.64 13.87
CA LEU A 545 13.34 -4.54 14.43
C LEU A 545 13.19 -4.39 15.95
N ALA A 546 12.06 -4.79 16.55
CA ALA A 546 11.79 -4.40 17.94
C ALA A 546 10.95 -5.35 18.79
N TYR A 547 10.36 -6.40 18.22
CA TYR A 547 9.40 -7.27 18.91
C TYR A 547 9.70 -8.76 18.73
N CYS A 548 10.96 -9.10 18.43
CA CYS A 548 11.47 -10.45 18.58
C CYS A 548 11.90 -10.64 20.03
N ASP A 549 10.97 -11.16 20.85
CA ASP A 549 11.28 -11.71 22.17
C ASP A 549 11.71 -13.18 22.05
#